data_AF-A0A8F2F097-F1
#
_entry.id   AF-A0A8F2F097-F1
#
_cell.length_a   1.000
_cell.length_b   1.000
_cell.length_c   1.000
_cell.angle_alpha   90.00
_cell.angle_beta   90.00
_cell.angle_gamma   90.00
#
_symmetry.space_group_name_H-M   'P 1'
#
loop_
_entity.id
_entity.type
_entity.pdbx_description
1 polymer ?
#
loop_
_entity_poly.entity_id
_entity_poly.type
_entity_poly.pdbx_seq_one_letter_code
_entity_poly.pdbx_strand_id
1 'polypeptide(L)'
;MKRLSRLLTFVLAFVLCMSMGIATTLADDGPEAKWSADGGTWQEGTLMDAVWAAYGADAKIEIQLQRSVTLDASWYPQHLGYSGVELILDGQGFTIHRGQAPSQFFAVDQANSKVTLKDITLDGGAVWDNPANVAGRANSGTTINGNGHLIWIYNDSATLILEEGAVLQNNHIVSSQNGAGIEVSNGTLVMKNGSAIKRNTATGSSGYGGGGAGVDIGSSGIFRMEGGVISENYASVAGGGIYVGDGGSFLLKDGRIQSNAAGNNGGAISGAAGYDISLMGGVLTGNQAGAGGGITLFGDIKVGGGIQIAGNTKPSGTASNALIINSSKLLLTEPFETDAAIGIGVHSGIGEGSVAAQAAQEDLAIQGKVFLSSENDGFSLMRSGTQLLFTQGQKSYTVLFNANGGSAISPVENLVENSLLTESTPTKNNFRFDGWYRDAALTQPWNFDTDQVQENMILHAKWTPIRTVIFHSNGGSPVQSASVADGDLLARPVDPTRDGYLFAGWYRDADLKIPFDFSQPHEGDITLYAGWKEASSVAGDPIPEDPDSGDIPKTGDSQQPFLWAALSLLAMAAAGSVVRSRIKEAHR
;
A
#
# COMPACT_ATOMS: atom_id res chain seq x y z
N MET A 1 -25.73 37.27 -47.28
CA MET A 1 -27.01 36.74 -46.75
C MET A 1 -26.83 35.87 -45.51
N LYS A 2 -26.41 34.59 -45.55
CA LYS A 2 -26.36 33.71 -44.34
C LYS A 2 -25.61 34.24 -43.11
N ARG A 3 -24.57 35.07 -43.26
CA ARG A 3 -23.91 35.77 -42.13
C ARG A 3 -24.73 36.94 -41.56
N LEU A 4 -25.51 37.65 -42.39
CA LEU A 4 -26.34 38.78 -41.97
C LEU A 4 -27.59 38.34 -41.20
N SER A 5 -28.25 37.24 -41.61
CA SER A 5 -29.43 36.75 -40.89
C SER A 5 -29.09 36.25 -39.48
N ARG A 6 -27.95 35.59 -39.30
CA ARG A 6 -27.45 35.19 -37.97
C ARG A 6 -27.17 36.39 -37.07
N LEU A 7 -26.54 37.45 -37.60
CA LEU A 7 -26.29 38.68 -36.86
C LEU A 7 -27.61 39.37 -36.45
N LEU A 8 -28.61 39.38 -37.34
CA LEU A 8 -29.91 39.97 -37.05
C LEU A 8 -30.70 39.19 -35.98
N THR A 9 -30.62 37.85 -35.96
CA THR A 9 -31.17 37.03 -34.87
C THR A 9 -30.46 37.29 -33.54
N PHE A 10 -29.12 37.43 -33.56
CA PHE A 10 -28.34 37.80 -32.37
C PHE A 10 -28.79 39.14 -31.78
N VAL A 11 -28.90 40.19 -32.62
CA VAL A 11 -29.34 41.52 -32.17
C VAL A 11 -30.78 41.51 -31.65
N LEU A 12 -31.69 40.71 -32.23
CA LEU A 12 -33.05 40.59 -31.70
C LEU A 12 -33.10 39.94 -30.30
N ALA A 13 -32.30 38.90 -30.06
CA ALA A 13 -32.19 38.30 -28.73
C ALA A 13 -31.63 39.29 -27.70
N PHE A 14 -30.55 40.00 -28.07
CA PHE A 14 -29.91 41.02 -27.25
C PHE A 14 -30.87 42.15 -26.83
N VAL A 15 -31.72 42.60 -27.75
CA VAL A 15 -32.71 43.66 -27.49
C VAL A 15 -33.91 43.15 -26.67
N LEU A 16 -34.34 41.89 -26.83
CA LEU A 16 -35.43 41.36 -25.99
C LEU A 16 -35.01 41.19 -24.53
N CYS A 17 -33.81 40.66 -24.25
CA CYS A 17 -33.35 40.46 -22.87
C CYS A 17 -33.30 41.77 -22.06
N MET A 18 -32.84 42.88 -22.66
CA MET A 18 -32.84 44.20 -22.01
C MET A 18 -34.23 44.79 -21.74
N SER A 19 -35.32 44.19 -22.26
CA SER A 19 -36.66 44.79 -22.20
C SER A 19 -37.55 44.30 -21.05
N MET A 20 -37.15 43.26 -20.30
CA MET A 20 -37.97 42.65 -19.24
C MET A 20 -37.51 42.97 -17.80
N GLY A 21 -36.68 44.01 -17.64
CA GLY A 21 -36.27 44.54 -16.33
C GLY A 21 -37.36 45.37 -15.63
N ILE A 22 -38.48 44.75 -15.21
CA ILE A 22 -39.41 45.40 -14.27
C ILE A 22 -38.80 45.32 -12.87
N ALA A 23 -38.08 46.37 -12.49
CA ALA A 23 -37.43 46.48 -11.19
C ALA A 23 -38.46 46.41 -10.05
N THR A 24 -38.43 45.31 -9.29
CA THR A 24 -38.93 45.28 -7.92
C THR A 24 -37.75 45.57 -6.99
N THR A 25 -37.91 46.54 -6.10
CA THR A 25 -36.80 47.06 -5.28
C THR A 25 -36.48 46.14 -4.11
N LEU A 26 -35.70 45.10 -4.40
CA LEU A 26 -34.83 44.46 -3.40
C LEU A 26 -33.60 45.35 -3.16
N ALA A 27 -32.82 45.06 -2.11
CA ALA A 27 -31.54 45.70 -1.92
C ALA A 27 -30.60 45.29 -3.07
N ASP A 28 -29.77 46.23 -3.52
CA ASP A 28 -28.73 45.94 -4.50
C ASP A 28 -27.56 45.24 -3.77
N ASP A 29 -27.62 43.91 -3.71
CA ASP A 29 -26.62 43.04 -3.06
C ASP A 29 -25.26 43.02 -3.79
N GLY A 30 -25.05 43.92 -4.74
CA GLY A 30 -23.84 44.05 -5.54
C GLY A 30 -23.70 42.97 -6.62
N PRO A 31 -22.67 43.10 -7.47
CA PRO A 31 -22.39 42.14 -8.53
C PRO A 31 -22.12 40.75 -7.94
N GLU A 32 -22.54 39.73 -8.69
CA GLU A 32 -22.33 38.33 -8.35
C GLU A 32 -20.94 37.86 -8.75
N ALA A 33 -20.50 38.36 -9.90
CA ALA A 33 -19.25 38.03 -10.53
C ALA A 33 -18.67 39.26 -11.22
N LYS A 34 -17.35 39.22 -11.38
CA LYS A 34 -16.61 40.05 -12.33
C LYS A 34 -15.86 39.16 -13.31
N TRP A 35 -15.65 39.62 -14.53
CA TRP A 35 -14.96 38.84 -15.56
C TRP A 35 -14.01 39.66 -16.42
N SER A 36 -13.01 38.99 -16.99
CA SER A 36 -11.98 39.58 -17.84
C SER A 36 -11.49 38.60 -18.91
N ALA A 37 -11.28 39.09 -20.14
CA ALA A 37 -10.71 38.32 -21.25
C ALA A 37 -9.22 38.61 -21.51
N ASP A 38 -8.67 39.65 -20.87
CA ASP A 38 -7.26 40.06 -20.97
C ASP A 38 -6.49 39.94 -19.63
N GLY A 39 -7.20 39.68 -18.52
CA GLY A 39 -6.68 39.64 -17.15
C GLY A 39 -6.44 41.01 -16.51
N GLY A 40 -6.79 42.11 -17.19
CA GLY A 40 -6.54 43.48 -16.74
C GLY A 40 -7.76 44.40 -16.76
N THR A 41 -8.62 44.25 -17.77
CA THR A 41 -9.89 44.96 -17.92
C THR A 41 -11.01 44.09 -17.38
N TRP A 42 -11.68 44.55 -16.32
CA TRP A 42 -12.75 43.81 -15.64
C TRP A 42 -14.12 44.44 -15.92
N GLN A 43 -15.13 43.58 -16.07
CA GLN A 43 -16.55 43.90 -16.15
C GLN A 43 -17.27 43.25 -14.96
N GLU A 44 -18.39 43.80 -14.50
CA GLU A 44 -19.12 43.35 -13.32
C GLU A 44 -20.63 43.19 -13.63
N GLY A 45 -21.30 42.23 -12.99
CA GLY A 45 -22.70 41.91 -13.28
C GLY A 45 -23.21 40.64 -12.56
N THR A 46 -24.22 39.99 -13.13
CA THR A 46 -24.68 38.68 -12.64
C THR A 46 -23.72 37.56 -13.05
N LEU A 47 -23.86 36.38 -12.44
CA LEU A 47 -23.14 35.20 -12.88
C LEU A 47 -23.55 34.78 -14.31
N MET A 48 -24.81 35.02 -14.71
CA MET A 48 -25.30 34.74 -16.06
C MET A 48 -24.61 35.64 -17.11
N ASP A 49 -24.44 36.94 -16.82
CA ASP A 49 -23.74 37.87 -17.72
C ASP A 49 -22.28 37.44 -17.91
N ALA A 50 -21.59 37.06 -16.83
CA ALA A 50 -20.21 36.59 -16.85
C ALA A 50 -20.05 35.31 -17.69
N VAL A 51 -20.98 34.36 -17.55
CA VAL A 51 -20.97 33.11 -18.34
C VAL A 51 -21.31 33.40 -19.81
N TRP A 52 -22.27 34.26 -20.12
CA TRP A 52 -22.53 34.66 -21.51
C TRP A 52 -21.38 35.45 -22.15
N ALA A 53 -20.60 36.22 -21.37
CA ALA A 53 -19.37 36.84 -21.88
C ALA A 53 -18.34 35.77 -22.33
N ALA A 54 -18.25 34.63 -21.62
CA ALA A 54 -17.44 33.49 -22.04
C ALA A 54 -17.89 32.88 -23.37
N TYR A 55 -19.16 33.08 -23.78
CA TYR A 55 -19.73 32.45 -24.97
C TYR A 55 -19.57 33.31 -26.22
N GLY A 56 -19.39 34.62 -26.05
CA GLY A 56 -19.05 35.52 -27.14
C GLY A 56 -17.56 35.51 -27.52
N ALA A 57 -16.72 34.86 -26.70
CA ALA A 57 -15.26 34.90 -26.83
C ALA A 57 -14.71 33.70 -27.62
N ASP A 58 -13.80 33.98 -28.56
CA ASP A 58 -12.93 32.99 -29.23
C ASP A 58 -11.53 33.04 -28.55
N ALA A 59 -11.52 32.97 -27.20
CA ALA A 59 -10.39 33.33 -26.36
C ALA A 59 -10.48 32.71 -24.95
N LYS A 60 -9.47 32.99 -24.11
CA LYS A 60 -9.52 32.78 -22.66
C LYS A 60 -10.44 33.82 -22.01
N ILE A 61 -11.13 33.42 -20.94
CA ILE A 61 -11.83 34.31 -20.01
C ILE A 61 -11.64 33.81 -18.56
N GLU A 62 -11.54 34.76 -17.63
CA GLU A 62 -11.54 34.52 -16.19
C GLU A 62 -12.76 35.18 -15.56
N ILE A 63 -13.49 34.43 -14.74
CA ILE A 63 -14.62 34.88 -13.92
C ILE A 63 -14.22 34.71 -12.46
N GLN A 64 -14.39 35.77 -11.66
CA GLN A 64 -14.20 35.76 -10.22
C GLN A 64 -15.53 36.07 -9.52
N LEU A 65 -16.05 35.15 -8.70
CA LEU A 65 -17.23 35.42 -7.87
C LEU A 65 -16.94 36.52 -6.86
N GLN A 66 -17.89 37.43 -6.63
CA GLN A 66 -17.81 38.50 -5.62
C GLN A 66 -18.75 38.26 -4.42
N ARG A 67 -19.71 37.33 -4.56
CA ARG A 67 -20.50 36.74 -3.45
C ARG A 67 -20.97 35.32 -3.83
N SER A 68 -21.49 34.58 -2.85
CA SER A 68 -22.24 33.35 -3.15
C SER A 68 -23.51 33.64 -3.95
N VAL A 69 -23.85 32.72 -4.85
CA VAL A 69 -24.95 32.85 -5.82
C VAL A 69 -25.93 31.70 -5.61
N THR A 70 -27.23 31.97 -5.72
CA THR A 70 -28.27 30.93 -5.73
C THR A 70 -28.95 30.94 -7.09
N LEU A 71 -28.80 29.86 -7.85
CA LEU A 71 -29.32 29.77 -9.21
C LEU A 71 -30.85 29.68 -9.21
N ASP A 72 -31.52 30.40 -10.11
CA ASP A 72 -32.97 30.35 -10.26
C ASP A 72 -33.40 29.38 -11.38
N ALA A 73 -34.71 29.33 -11.66
CA ALA A 73 -35.27 28.45 -12.69
C ALA A 73 -34.96 28.87 -14.14
N SER A 74 -34.32 30.03 -14.37
CA SER A 74 -33.85 30.46 -15.69
C SER A 74 -32.48 29.87 -16.06
N TRP A 75 -31.77 29.26 -15.09
CA TRP A 75 -30.48 28.62 -15.34
C TRP A 75 -30.62 27.32 -16.16
N TYR A 76 -30.56 27.49 -17.47
CA TYR A 76 -30.41 26.42 -18.46
C TYR A 76 -28.96 25.86 -18.44
N PRO A 77 -28.71 24.60 -18.87
CA PRO A 77 -27.36 24.06 -18.95
C PRO A 77 -26.42 24.94 -19.74
N GLN A 78 -25.30 25.29 -19.11
CA GLN A 78 -24.32 26.18 -19.70
C GLN A 78 -23.33 25.38 -20.56
N HIS A 79 -23.71 25.16 -21.83
CA HIS A 79 -22.88 24.65 -22.94
C HIS A 79 -21.97 25.75 -23.51
N LEU A 80 -20.64 25.56 -23.49
CA LEU A 80 -19.71 26.58 -24.01
C LEU A 80 -20.01 26.98 -25.46
N GLY A 81 -19.89 28.28 -25.78
CA GLY A 81 -20.35 28.83 -27.06
C GLY A 81 -19.51 28.46 -28.30
N TYR A 82 -18.20 28.20 -28.11
CA TYR A 82 -17.24 27.96 -29.20
C TYR A 82 -16.18 26.91 -28.85
N SER A 83 -15.56 26.34 -29.89
CA SER A 83 -14.37 25.48 -29.80
C SER A 83 -13.16 26.29 -29.33
N GLY A 84 -12.33 25.71 -28.47
CA GLY A 84 -11.04 26.30 -28.05
C GLY A 84 -11.12 27.33 -26.90
N VAL A 85 -12.31 27.58 -26.35
CA VAL A 85 -12.50 28.49 -25.21
C VAL A 85 -11.84 27.95 -23.95
N GLU A 86 -11.06 28.78 -23.25
CA GLU A 86 -10.58 28.51 -21.90
C GLU A 86 -11.34 29.38 -20.89
N LEU A 87 -12.23 28.77 -20.11
CA LEU A 87 -12.91 29.40 -18.98
C LEU A 87 -12.18 29.05 -17.68
N ILE A 88 -11.78 30.07 -16.92
CA ILE A 88 -11.44 29.93 -15.50
C ILE A 88 -12.60 30.51 -14.69
N LEU A 89 -13.18 29.72 -13.79
CA LEU A 89 -14.15 30.17 -12.81
C LEU A 89 -13.54 30.02 -11.41
N ASP A 90 -13.11 31.14 -10.86
CA ASP A 90 -12.54 31.26 -9.52
C ASP A 90 -13.63 31.73 -8.55
N GLY A 91 -13.90 30.93 -7.52
CA GLY A 91 -14.96 31.21 -6.57
C GLY A 91 -14.56 32.17 -5.46
N GLN A 92 -13.28 32.47 -5.25
CA GLN A 92 -12.79 33.28 -4.12
C GLN A 92 -13.33 32.81 -2.75
N GLY A 93 -13.58 31.50 -2.60
CA GLY A 93 -14.18 30.86 -1.42
C GLY A 93 -15.71 30.83 -1.40
N PHE A 94 -16.40 31.41 -2.39
CA PHE A 94 -17.86 31.46 -2.47
C PHE A 94 -18.50 30.19 -3.05
N THR A 95 -19.82 30.09 -2.87
CA THR A 95 -20.64 28.94 -3.28
C THR A 95 -21.65 29.32 -4.36
N ILE A 96 -21.78 28.48 -5.39
CA ILE A 96 -22.94 28.45 -6.29
C ILE A 96 -23.90 27.37 -5.80
N HIS A 97 -25.05 27.78 -5.26
CA HIS A 97 -26.10 26.89 -4.80
C HIS A 97 -27.10 26.62 -5.93
N ARG A 98 -27.53 25.35 -6.11
CA ARG A 98 -28.49 24.95 -7.15
C ARG A 98 -29.79 25.75 -7.15
N GLY A 99 -30.28 26.16 -5.97
CA GLY A 99 -31.52 26.94 -5.83
C GLY A 99 -32.71 26.28 -6.51
N GLN A 100 -33.12 26.78 -7.67
CA GLN A 100 -34.21 26.24 -8.51
C GLN A 100 -33.74 25.79 -9.91
N ALA A 101 -32.43 25.71 -10.17
CA ALA A 101 -31.87 25.30 -11.46
C ALA A 101 -32.19 23.81 -11.78
N PRO A 102 -32.92 23.52 -12.88
CA PRO A 102 -33.56 22.22 -13.10
C PRO A 102 -32.65 21.12 -13.66
N SER A 103 -31.37 21.40 -13.94
CA SER A 103 -30.49 20.57 -14.79
C SER A 103 -29.01 20.82 -14.47
N GLN A 104 -28.04 20.27 -15.22
CA GLN A 104 -26.62 20.49 -14.90
C GLN A 104 -26.21 21.98 -14.91
N PHE A 105 -25.24 22.35 -14.04
CA PHE A 105 -24.79 23.74 -13.94
C PHE A 105 -24.02 24.13 -15.21
N PHE A 106 -23.07 23.28 -15.62
CA PHE A 106 -22.16 23.51 -16.74
C PHE A 106 -22.01 22.26 -17.60
N ALA A 107 -21.74 22.45 -18.89
CA ALA A 107 -21.38 21.40 -19.83
C ALA A 107 -20.11 21.78 -20.61
N VAL A 108 -19.12 20.87 -20.62
CA VAL A 108 -17.85 21.01 -21.34
C VAL A 108 -17.91 20.13 -22.59
N ASP A 109 -18.54 20.66 -23.63
CA ASP A 109 -19.00 19.90 -24.80
C ASP A 109 -18.44 20.40 -26.15
N GLN A 110 -17.67 21.49 -26.15
CA GLN A 110 -17.00 22.01 -27.34
C GLN A 110 -15.60 21.43 -27.53
N ALA A 111 -15.19 21.31 -28.78
CA ALA A 111 -13.87 20.79 -29.12
C ALA A 111 -12.74 21.69 -28.58
N ASN A 112 -11.66 21.09 -28.08
CA ASN A 112 -10.49 21.77 -27.51
C ASN A 112 -10.83 22.76 -26.38
N SER A 113 -12.02 22.70 -25.79
CA SER A 113 -12.44 23.64 -24.74
C SER A 113 -11.94 23.19 -23.36
N LYS A 114 -11.69 24.17 -22.49
CA LYS A 114 -11.15 23.94 -21.16
C LYS A 114 -11.94 24.73 -20.12
N VAL A 115 -12.45 24.06 -19.09
CA VAL A 115 -12.99 24.70 -17.88
C VAL A 115 -12.05 24.41 -16.72
N THR A 116 -11.68 25.44 -15.97
CA THR A 116 -10.89 25.34 -14.74
C THR A 116 -11.73 25.89 -13.60
N LEU A 117 -12.02 25.06 -12.60
CA LEU A 117 -12.65 25.48 -11.34
C LEU A 117 -11.58 25.63 -10.27
N LYS A 118 -11.64 26.72 -9.50
CA LYS A 118 -10.69 27.03 -8.43
C LYS A 118 -11.42 27.70 -7.27
N ASP A 119 -11.07 27.35 -6.04
CA ASP A 119 -11.57 27.99 -4.80
C ASP A 119 -13.08 28.28 -4.80
N ILE A 120 -13.88 27.27 -5.18
CA ILE A 120 -15.31 27.40 -5.45
C ILE A 120 -16.07 26.17 -4.98
N THR A 121 -17.22 26.37 -4.33
CA THR A 121 -18.16 25.26 -4.06
C THR A 121 -19.32 25.29 -5.04
N LEU A 122 -19.60 24.17 -5.71
CA LEU A 122 -20.84 23.91 -6.44
C LEU A 122 -21.70 22.99 -5.57
N ASP A 123 -22.85 23.48 -5.11
CA ASP A 123 -23.72 22.77 -4.17
C ASP A 123 -25.07 22.41 -4.79
N GLY A 124 -25.33 21.10 -4.92
CA GLY A 124 -26.56 20.55 -5.50
C GLY A 124 -27.82 20.69 -4.63
N GLY A 125 -27.70 21.15 -3.39
CA GLY A 125 -28.82 21.48 -2.50
C GLY A 125 -29.41 20.31 -1.70
N ALA A 126 -28.88 19.10 -1.78
CA ALA A 126 -29.27 17.99 -0.91
C ALA A 126 -28.80 18.23 0.53
N VAL A 127 -29.63 17.82 1.51
CA VAL A 127 -29.37 18.03 2.94
C VAL A 127 -29.49 16.68 3.64
N TRP A 128 -28.33 16.10 3.95
CA TRP A 128 -28.17 14.76 4.50
C TRP A 128 -28.28 14.74 6.03
N ASP A 129 -29.08 13.84 6.58
CA ASP A 129 -29.29 13.70 8.03
C ASP A 129 -28.09 13.10 8.78
N ASN A 130 -27.36 12.18 8.16
CA ASN A 130 -26.27 11.43 8.76
C ASN A 130 -25.09 11.26 7.77
N PRO A 131 -23.96 11.96 7.96
CA PRO A 131 -22.80 11.83 7.06
C PRO A 131 -22.06 10.48 7.20
N ALA A 132 -22.21 9.78 8.33
CA ALA A 132 -21.54 8.49 8.56
C ALA A 132 -22.29 7.30 7.93
N ASN A 133 -23.62 7.37 7.79
CA ASN A 133 -24.42 6.33 7.14
C ASN A 133 -24.65 6.64 5.65
N VAL A 134 -23.58 6.66 4.86
CA VAL A 134 -23.58 7.16 3.47
C VAL A 134 -24.60 6.45 2.57
N ALA A 135 -24.90 5.17 2.80
CA ALA A 135 -25.89 4.40 2.04
C ALA A 135 -27.34 4.46 2.59
N GLY A 136 -27.52 4.83 3.86
CA GLY A 136 -28.83 4.83 4.54
C GLY A 136 -29.32 6.20 5.01
N ARG A 137 -28.60 7.28 4.68
CA ARG A 137 -28.94 8.67 4.98
C ARG A 137 -30.19 9.15 4.24
N ALA A 138 -31.04 9.89 4.93
CA ALA A 138 -32.18 10.58 4.32
C ALA A 138 -31.76 11.91 3.71
N ASN A 139 -32.38 12.28 2.58
CA ASN A 139 -32.32 13.64 2.03
C ASN A 139 -33.52 14.45 2.50
N SER A 140 -33.27 15.65 3.02
CA SER A 140 -34.29 16.65 3.36
C SER A 140 -34.24 17.89 2.44
N GLY A 141 -33.28 17.94 1.52
CA GLY A 141 -33.09 19.02 0.55
C GLY A 141 -33.44 18.64 -0.89
N THR A 142 -32.85 19.36 -1.83
CA THR A 142 -33.11 19.24 -3.27
C THR A 142 -32.82 17.83 -3.80
N THR A 143 -33.63 17.38 -4.75
CA THR A 143 -33.54 16.08 -5.44
C THR A 143 -33.89 16.29 -6.92
N ILE A 144 -33.11 15.71 -7.84
CA ILE A 144 -33.17 16.00 -9.29
C ILE A 144 -33.55 14.76 -10.10
N ASN A 145 -34.26 15.00 -11.20
CA ASN A 145 -34.71 14.02 -12.19
C ASN A 145 -34.25 14.45 -13.59
N GLY A 146 -33.94 13.48 -14.46
CA GLY A 146 -33.28 13.73 -15.73
C GLY A 146 -31.80 14.11 -15.56
N ASN A 147 -31.22 14.72 -16.60
CA ASN A 147 -29.81 15.12 -16.69
C ASN A 147 -29.46 16.12 -15.58
N GLY A 148 -29.03 15.57 -14.45
CA GLY A 148 -29.01 16.27 -13.16
C GLY A 148 -27.64 16.48 -12.56
N HIS A 149 -26.57 16.06 -13.25
CA HIS A 149 -25.15 16.18 -12.85
C HIS A 149 -24.80 17.59 -12.37
N LEU A 150 -23.73 17.80 -11.60
CA LEU A 150 -23.23 19.18 -11.42
C LEU A 150 -22.54 19.65 -12.71
N ILE A 151 -21.70 18.79 -13.31
CA ILE A 151 -21.00 19.07 -14.57
C ILE A 151 -21.04 17.86 -15.49
N TRP A 152 -21.18 18.11 -16.80
CA TRP A 152 -21.13 17.10 -17.86
C TRP A 152 -19.97 17.37 -18.82
N ILE A 153 -19.18 16.37 -19.19
CA ILE A 153 -18.12 16.45 -20.21
C ILE A 153 -18.50 15.51 -21.36
N TYR A 154 -18.60 16.06 -22.58
CA TYR A 154 -19.20 15.35 -23.72
C TYR A 154 -18.35 15.35 -25.01
N ASN A 155 -17.19 15.99 -25.02
CA ASN A 155 -16.31 16.06 -26.20
C ASN A 155 -14.95 15.42 -25.94
N ASP A 156 -14.47 14.58 -26.87
CA ASP A 156 -13.17 13.88 -26.80
C ASP A 156 -11.98 14.81 -26.51
N SER A 157 -12.09 16.08 -26.89
CA SER A 157 -11.07 17.12 -26.73
C SER A 157 -11.43 18.20 -25.70
N ALA A 158 -12.54 18.05 -24.97
CA ALA A 158 -12.87 18.90 -23.83
C ALA A 158 -12.06 18.49 -22.59
N THR A 159 -11.71 19.48 -21.75
CA THR A 159 -11.05 19.26 -20.46
C THR A 159 -11.71 20.04 -19.33
N LEU A 160 -12.08 19.36 -18.24
CA LEU A 160 -12.38 19.97 -16.96
C LEU A 160 -11.18 19.79 -16.01
N ILE A 161 -10.78 20.86 -15.32
CA ILE A 161 -9.79 20.81 -14.25
C ILE A 161 -10.41 21.31 -12.95
N LEU A 162 -10.27 20.53 -11.88
CA LEU A 162 -10.55 20.94 -10.51
C LEU A 162 -9.22 21.27 -9.83
N GLU A 163 -8.93 22.55 -9.66
CA GLU A 163 -7.77 23.06 -8.91
C GLU A 163 -8.07 23.13 -7.40
N GLU A 164 -7.09 23.57 -6.61
CA GLU A 164 -7.23 23.75 -5.16
C GLU A 164 -8.49 24.54 -4.77
N GLY A 165 -9.20 24.06 -3.75
CA GLY A 165 -10.44 24.67 -3.24
C GLY A 165 -11.68 24.42 -4.12
N ALA A 166 -11.58 23.77 -5.28
CA ALA A 166 -12.76 23.38 -6.06
C ALA A 166 -13.50 22.20 -5.38
N VAL A 167 -14.77 22.40 -5.03
CA VAL A 167 -15.61 21.44 -4.32
C VAL A 167 -16.93 21.22 -5.07
N LEU A 168 -17.21 19.97 -5.45
CA LEU A 168 -18.52 19.57 -6.00
C LEU A 168 -19.27 18.72 -4.98
N GLN A 169 -20.41 19.21 -4.47
CA GLN A 169 -21.09 18.55 -3.37
C GLN A 169 -22.61 18.54 -3.41
N ASN A 170 -23.18 17.67 -2.56
CA ASN A 170 -24.60 17.67 -2.19
C ASN A 170 -25.58 17.56 -3.37
N ASN A 171 -25.21 16.94 -4.49
CA ASN A 171 -26.12 16.71 -5.60
C ASN A 171 -26.79 15.33 -5.50
N HIS A 172 -28.11 15.26 -5.67
CA HIS A 172 -28.87 14.01 -5.56
C HIS A 172 -29.75 13.79 -6.79
N ILE A 173 -29.41 12.78 -7.60
CA ILE A 173 -30.17 12.35 -8.78
C ILE A 173 -30.90 11.05 -8.46
N VAL A 174 -32.17 10.90 -8.86
CA VAL A 174 -33.00 9.71 -8.55
C VAL A 174 -33.58 8.96 -9.76
N SER A 175 -33.20 9.35 -10.98
CA SER A 175 -33.85 8.92 -12.21
C SER A 175 -32.96 8.07 -13.13
N SER A 176 -32.40 6.97 -12.62
CA SER A 176 -31.66 5.97 -13.42
C SER A 176 -30.55 6.57 -14.31
N GLN A 177 -29.75 7.47 -13.72
CA GLN A 177 -28.53 8.03 -14.32
C GLN A 177 -27.34 7.82 -13.40
N ASN A 178 -26.14 7.98 -13.96
CA ASN A 178 -24.89 7.96 -13.22
C ASN A 178 -24.43 9.41 -12.88
N GLY A 179 -23.21 9.56 -12.37
CA GLY A 179 -22.46 10.82 -12.49
C GLY A 179 -23.07 11.98 -11.69
N ALA A 180 -23.51 11.73 -10.46
CA ALA A 180 -24.23 12.75 -9.69
C ALA A 180 -23.36 13.98 -9.37
N GLY A 181 -22.06 13.80 -9.11
CA GLY A 181 -21.08 14.89 -9.18
C GLY A 181 -20.75 15.25 -10.62
N ILE A 182 -19.94 14.43 -11.29
CA ILE A 182 -19.50 14.65 -12.68
C ILE A 182 -19.85 13.44 -13.55
N GLU A 183 -20.36 13.70 -14.75
CA GLU A 183 -20.50 12.74 -15.84
C GLU A 183 -19.43 13.03 -16.90
N VAL A 184 -18.47 12.12 -17.10
CA VAL A 184 -17.38 12.23 -18.08
C VAL A 184 -17.67 11.28 -19.24
N SER A 185 -18.72 11.55 -20.01
CA SER A 185 -19.13 10.65 -21.11
C SER A 185 -18.03 10.54 -22.18
N ASN A 186 -17.38 11.66 -22.51
CA ASN A 186 -16.17 11.75 -23.33
C ASN A 186 -15.21 12.81 -22.74
N GLY A 187 -13.97 12.86 -23.20
CA GLY A 187 -13.02 13.94 -22.87
C GLY A 187 -12.23 13.69 -21.59
N THR A 188 -11.64 14.73 -21.01
CA THR A 188 -10.78 14.62 -19.83
C THR A 188 -11.33 15.37 -18.60
N LEU A 189 -11.40 14.68 -17.46
CA LEU A 189 -11.38 15.27 -16.12
C LEU A 189 -9.96 15.20 -15.54
N VAL A 190 -9.47 16.30 -14.97
CA VAL A 190 -8.28 16.34 -14.11
C VAL A 190 -8.67 16.85 -12.72
N MET A 191 -8.32 16.11 -11.68
CA MET A 191 -8.56 16.50 -10.29
C MET A 191 -7.22 16.69 -9.59
N LYS A 192 -6.98 17.88 -9.03
CA LYS A 192 -5.72 18.28 -8.41
C LYS A 192 -5.79 18.16 -6.88
N ASN A 193 -4.63 18.29 -6.23
CA ASN A 193 -4.59 18.41 -4.78
C ASN A 193 -5.44 19.60 -4.27
N GLY A 194 -6.01 19.47 -3.07
CA GLY A 194 -6.88 20.48 -2.48
C GLY A 194 -8.31 20.57 -3.07
N SER A 195 -8.63 19.83 -4.13
CA SER A 195 -9.99 19.73 -4.68
C SER A 195 -10.79 18.58 -4.04
N ALA A 196 -12.14 18.61 -4.13
CA ALA A 196 -13.00 17.56 -3.59
C ALA A 196 -14.30 17.31 -4.37
N ILE A 197 -14.74 16.04 -4.40
CA ILE A 197 -16.07 15.63 -4.89
C ILE A 197 -16.75 14.81 -3.80
N LYS A 198 -17.80 15.34 -3.16
CA LYS A 198 -18.30 14.76 -1.90
C LYS A 198 -19.81 14.84 -1.68
N ARG A 199 -20.38 13.87 -0.96
CA ARG A 199 -21.81 13.86 -0.57
C ARG A 199 -22.80 13.91 -1.75
N ASN A 200 -22.37 13.50 -2.93
CA ASN A 200 -23.24 13.33 -4.08
C ASN A 200 -23.89 11.94 -4.05
N THR A 201 -25.09 11.81 -4.60
CA THR A 201 -25.87 10.56 -4.58
C THR A 201 -26.52 10.30 -5.93
N ALA A 202 -26.21 9.14 -6.53
CA ALA A 202 -26.80 8.66 -7.78
C ALA A 202 -27.69 7.45 -7.50
N THR A 203 -29.02 7.64 -7.58
CA THR A 203 -30.01 6.58 -7.40
C THR A 203 -30.60 6.16 -8.75
N GLY A 204 -30.38 4.90 -9.10
CA GLY A 204 -30.95 4.19 -10.24
C GLY A 204 -31.43 2.78 -9.88
N SER A 205 -32.08 2.13 -10.84
CA SER A 205 -32.66 0.79 -10.70
C SER A 205 -31.77 -0.27 -11.35
N SER A 206 -31.80 -1.50 -10.83
CA SER A 206 -30.90 -2.60 -11.23
C SER A 206 -30.86 -2.83 -12.75
N GLY A 207 -29.74 -2.47 -13.37
CA GLY A 207 -29.48 -2.63 -14.82
C GLY A 207 -29.34 -1.32 -15.60
N TYR A 208 -29.84 -0.19 -15.08
CA TYR A 208 -29.72 1.12 -15.73
C TYR A 208 -29.54 2.26 -14.71
N GLY A 209 -28.40 2.96 -14.79
CA GLY A 209 -28.07 4.08 -13.93
C GLY A 209 -27.67 3.69 -12.50
N GLY A 210 -27.53 4.70 -11.63
CA GLY A 210 -27.14 4.52 -10.24
C GLY A 210 -25.65 4.18 -10.07
N GLY A 211 -24.83 4.48 -11.08
CA GLY A 211 -23.37 4.39 -11.05
C GLY A 211 -22.68 5.71 -10.69
N GLY A 212 -21.41 5.65 -10.28
CA GLY A 212 -20.48 6.79 -10.37
C GLY A 212 -20.93 8.05 -9.64
N ALA A 213 -21.37 7.93 -8.38
CA ALA A 213 -22.04 9.04 -7.71
C ALA A 213 -21.13 10.26 -7.48
N GLY A 214 -19.83 10.06 -7.26
CA GLY A 214 -18.84 11.12 -7.40
C GLY A 214 -18.55 11.43 -8.88
N VAL A 215 -18.03 10.44 -9.61
CA VAL A 215 -17.68 10.54 -11.03
C VAL A 215 -18.15 9.29 -11.80
N ASP A 216 -18.84 9.50 -12.92
CA ASP A 216 -19.01 8.47 -13.96
C ASP A 216 -18.06 8.72 -15.12
N ILE A 217 -17.51 7.66 -15.72
CA ILE A 217 -16.63 7.73 -16.88
C ILE A 217 -17.23 6.89 -18.00
N GLY A 218 -17.64 7.54 -19.08
CA GLY A 218 -18.14 6.90 -20.29
C GLY A 218 -17.05 6.30 -21.18
N SER A 219 -17.45 5.77 -22.33
CA SER A 219 -16.58 4.92 -23.18
C SER A 219 -15.40 5.63 -23.85
N SER A 220 -15.39 6.96 -23.84
CA SER A 220 -14.23 7.76 -24.27
C SER A 220 -13.85 8.80 -23.21
N GLY A 221 -14.34 8.61 -21.98
CA GLY A 221 -14.01 9.44 -20.83
C GLY A 221 -12.65 9.06 -20.26
N ILE A 222 -11.91 10.08 -19.84
CA ILE A 222 -10.61 9.93 -19.17
C ILE A 222 -10.65 10.73 -17.87
N PHE A 223 -10.41 10.08 -16.74
CA PHE A 223 -10.24 10.76 -15.47
C PHE A 223 -8.80 10.58 -14.95
N ARG A 224 -8.10 11.70 -14.71
CA ARG A 224 -6.78 11.74 -14.07
C ARG A 224 -6.90 12.39 -12.70
N MET A 225 -6.75 11.59 -11.64
CA MET A 225 -6.72 12.06 -10.25
C MET A 225 -5.26 12.20 -9.81
N GLU A 226 -4.81 13.44 -9.64
CA GLU A 226 -3.44 13.85 -9.28
C GLU A 226 -3.38 14.40 -7.85
N GLY A 227 -4.40 14.09 -7.02
CA GLY A 227 -4.59 14.58 -5.67
C GLY A 227 -6.08 14.76 -5.34
N GLY A 228 -6.36 15.37 -4.19
CA GLY A 228 -7.72 15.74 -3.78
C GLY A 228 -8.50 14.59 -3.12
N VAL A 229 -9.79 14.81 -2.84
CA VAL A 229 -10.61 13.87 -2.05
C VAL A 229 -11.98 13.59 -2.69
N ILE A 230 -12.25 12.31 -2.98
CA ILE A 230 -13.58 11.82 -3.35
C ILE A 230 -14.18 11.10 -2.14
N SER A 231 -15.23 11.65 -1.52
CA SER A 231 -15.71 11.11 -0.23
C SER A 231 -17.21 11.24 0.05
N GLU A 232 -17.75 10.32 0.86
CA GLU A 232 -19.15 10.33 1.29
C GLU A 232 -20.16 10.29 0.11
N ASN A 233 -19.77 9.85 -1.09
CA ASN A 233 -20.68 9.72 -2.23
C ASN A 233 -21.42 8.37 -2.20
N TYR A 234 -22.67 8.32 -2.67
CA TYR A 234 -23.50 7.10 -2.64
C TYR A 234 -24.09 6.74 -4.02
N ALA A 235 -23.76 5.55 -4.53
CA ALA A 235 -24.30 5.01 -5.77
C ALA A 235 -25.22 3.82 -5.48
N SER A 236 -26.49 3.84 -5.91
CA SER A 236 -27.41 2.73 -5.59
C SER A 236 -27.04 1.41 -6.29
N VAL A 237 -26.22 1.45 -7.35
CA VAL A 237 -25.77 0.26 -8.09
C VAL A 237 -24.27 0.03 -7.90
N ALA A 238 -23.40 0.92 -8.41
CA ALA A 238 -21.96 0.63 -8.48
C ALA A 238 -21.07 1.88 -8.46
N GLY A 239 -19.84 1.78 -7.94
CA GLY A 239 -18.88 2.88 -8.01
C GLY A 239 -19.31 4.08 -7.17
N GLY A 240 -19.36 3.92 -5.85
CA GLY A 240 -19.81 4.97 -4.93
C GLY A 240 -19.04 6.27 -5.11
N GLY A 241 -17.70 6.17 -5.14
CA GLY A 241 -16.82 7.25 -5.58
C GLY A 241 -16.79 7.39 -7.11
N ILE A 242 -16.31 6.36 -7.81
CA ILE A 242 -16.07 6.36 -9.26
C ILE A 242 -16.67 5.11 -9.92
N TYR A 243 -17.34 5.27 -11.06
CA TYR A 243 -17.64 4.17 -11.98
C TYR A 243 -16.93 4.36 -13.32
N VAL A 244 -16.44 3.27 -13.91
CA VAL A 244 -15.68 3.26 -15.18
C VAL A 244 -16.36 2.36 -16.20
N GLY A 245 -16.89 2.95 -17.26
CA GLY A 245 -17.55 2.26 -18.37
C GLY A 245 -16.58 1.50 -19.29
N ASP A 246 -17.15 0.75 -20.22
CA ASP A 246 -16.42 0.00 -21.25
C ASP A 246 -15.68 0.95 -22.20
N GLY A 247 -14.36 0.79 -22.32
CA GLY A 247 -13.46 1.74 -22.99
C GLY A 247 -13.02 2.95 -22.16
N GLY A 248 -13.66 3.22 -21.02
CA GLY A 248 -13.35 4.37 -20.14
C GLY A 248 -12.00 4.20 -19.43
N SER A 249 -11.30 5.32 -19.19
CA SER A 249 -9.97 5.31 -18.56
C SER A 249 -9.92 6.08 -17.24
N PHE A 250 -9.31 5.47 -16.22
CA PHE A 250 -9.03 6.11 -14.94
C PHE A 250 -7.57 5.94 -14.53
N LEU A 251 -6.92 7.05 -14.17
CA LEU A 251 -5.57 7.07 -13.61
C LEU A 251 -5.60 7.77 -12.24
N LEU A 252 -5.33 7.02 -11.17
CA LEU A 252 -5.02 7.56 -9.86
C LEU A 252 -3.50 7.63 -9.69
N LYS A 253 -2.95 8.85 -9.54
CA LYS A 253 -1.55 9.08 -9.14
C LYS A 253 -1.43 9.32 -7.64
N ASP A 254 -2.32 10.14 -7.08
CA ASP A 254 -2.38 10.48 -5.66
C ASP A 254 -3.80 10.98 -5.31
N GLY A 255 -4.07 11.14 -4.01
CA GLY A 255 -5.34 11.60 -3.46
C GLY A 255 -6.03 10.53 -2.62
N ARG A 256 -7.26 10.80 -2.20
CA ARG A 256 -8.03 9.92 -1.30
C ARG A 256 -9.43 9.65 -1.84
N ILE A 257 -9.79 8.37 -1.98
CA ILE A 257 -11.15 7.95 -2.29
C ILE A 257 -11.67 7.22 -1.05
N GLN A 258 -12.43 7.91 -0.19
CA GLN A 258 -12.70 7.44 1.18
C GLN A 258 -14.16 7.59 1.62
N SER A 259 -14.64 6.62 2.40
CA SER A 259 -16.01 6.64 2.96
C SER A 259 -17.14 6.79 1.93
N ASN A 260 -16.93 6.40 0.67
CA ASN A 260 -18.00 6.30 -0.33
C ASN A 260 -18.72 4.96 -0.21
N ALA A 261 -19.96 4.88 -0.68
CA ALA A 261 -20.74 3.64 -0.64
C ALA A 261 -21.42 3.30 -1.97
N ALA A 262 -21.54 2.01 -2.26
CA ALA A 262 -22.32 1.49 -3.38
C ALA A 262 -23.33 0.43 -2.90
N GLY A 263 -24.48 0.32 -3.56
CA GLY A 263 -25.47 -0.72 -3.26
C GLY A 263 -24.93 -2.12 -3.54
N ASN A 264 -24.43 -2.36 -4.75
CA ASN A 264 -23.92 -3.67 -5.18
C ASN A 264 -22.39 -3.71 -5.22
N ASN A 265 -21.74 -2.93 -6.09
CA ASN A 265 -20.34 -3.15 -6.49
C ASN A 265 -19.44 -1.93 -6.25
N GLY A 266 -18.28 -2.10 -5.63
CA GLY A 266 -17.21 -1.09 -5.67
C GLY A 266 -17.55 0.20 -4.94
N GLY A 267 -17.39 0.22 -3.62
CA GLY A 267 -17.72 1.41 -2.82
C GLY A 267 -16.85 2.61 -3.18
N ALA A 268 -15.54 2.40 -3.38
CA ALA A 268 -14.64 3.41 -3.92
C ALA A 268 -14.72 3.47 -5.45
N ILE A 269 -14.49 2.33 -6.12
CA ILE A 269 -14.38 2.22 -7.58
C ILE A 269 -15.09 0.95 -8.08
N SER A 270 -15.87 1.04 -9.14
CA SER A 270 -16.31 -0.13 -9.92
C SER A 270 -16.05 0.08 -11.41
N GLY A 271 -15.60 -0.95 -12.11
CA GLY A 271 -15.48 -0.92 -13.57
C GLY A 271 -16.46 -1.87 -14.27
N ALA A 272 -16.71 -1.64 -15.55
CA ALA A 272 -17.42 -2.55 -16.47
C ALA A 272 -16.50 -3.70 -16.96
N ALA A 273 -16.79 -4.28 -18.13
CA ALA A 273 -15.74 -4.94 -18.93
C ALA A 273 -15.00 -3.86 -19.76
N GLY A 274 -13.75 -4.10 -20.16
CA GLY A 274 -13.07 -3.32 -21.21
C GLY A 274 -12.52 -1.93 -20.86
N TYR A 275 -12.47 -1.54 -19.58
CA TYR A 275 -11.85 -0.28 -19.13
C TYR A 275 -10.30 -0.28 -19.22
N ASP A 276 -9.68 0.88 -19.00
CA ASP A 276 -8.27 1.02 -18.62
C ASP A 276 -8.11 1.74 -17.27
N ILE A 277 -7.95 0.97 -16.19
CA ILE A 277 -7.77 1.49 -14.81
C ILE A 277 -6.31 1.30 -14.38
N SER A 278 -5.70 2.41 -13.92
CA SER A 278 -4.33 2.50 -13.42
C SER A 278 -4.29 3.14 -12.03
N LEU A 279 -3.79 2.42 -11.02
CA LEU A 279 -3.65 2.92 -9.64
C LEU A 279 -2.17 2.94 -9.21
N MET A 280 -1.55 4.12 -9.27
CA MET A 280 -0.11 4.31 -9.05
C MET A 280 0.23 4.98 -7.69
N GLY A 281 -0.79 5.34 -6.90
CA GLY A 281 -0.61 5.97 -5.59
C GLY A 281 -1.94 6.37 -4.95
N GLY A 282 -1.89 7.09 -3.83
CA GLY A 282 -3.08 7.52 -3.10
C GLY A 282 -3.74 6.43 -2.24
N VAL A 283 -4.89 6.75 -1.64
CA VAL A 283 -5.51 5.93 -0.57
C VAL A 283 -7.01 5.67 -0.79
N LEU A 284 -7.40 4.39 -0.80
CA LEU A 284 -8.77 3.89 -0.82
C LEU A 284 -9.13 3.26 0.53
N THR A 285 -9.94 3.94 1.35
CA THR A 285 -10.23 3.48 2.73
C THR A 285 -11.64 3.84 3.25
N GLY A 286 -12.21 2.98 4.10
CA GLY A 286 -13.52 3.19 4.72
C GLY A 286 -14.73 3.09 3.76
N ASN A 287 -14.51 2.72 2.50
CA ASN A 287 -15.59 2.61 1.50
C ASN A 287 -16.39 1.31 1.67
N GLN A 288 -17.65 1.30 1.22
CA GLN A 288 -18.58 0.19 1.48
C GLN A 288 -19.39 -0.27 0.26
N ALA A 289 -19.55 -1.59 0.06
CA ALA A 289 -20.40 -2.16 -1.00
C ALA A 289 -20.76 -3.62 -0.72
N GLY A 290 -21.88 -4.13 -1.26
CA GLY A 290 -22.27 -5.54 -1.11
C GLY A 290 -21.19 -6.52 -1.61
N ALA A 291 -20.47 -6.14 -2.67
CA ALA A 291 -19.32 -6.80 -3.24
C ALA A 291 -18.22 -5.76 -3.53
N GLY A 292 -17.01 -6.00 -3.00
CA GLY A 292 -15.84 -5.12 -3.16
C GLY A 292 -16.06 -3.74 -2.55
N GLY A 293 -16.02 -3.67 -1.22
CA GLY A 293 -16.19 -2.41 -0.47
C GLY A 293 -15.24 -1.30 -0.93
N GLY A 294 -13.99 -1.64 -1.26
CA GLY A 294 -13.08 -0.77 -1.99
C GLY A 294 -13.38 -0.81 -3.48
N ILE A 295 -13.01 -1.90 -4.15
CA ILE A 295 -12.98 -2.00 -5.61
C ILE A 295 -13.73 -3.27 -6.08
N THR A 296 -14.50 -3.19 -7.17
CA THR A 296 -15.02 -4.37 -7.89
C THR A 296 -14.69 -4.30 -9.38
N LEU A 297 -14.14 -5.40 -9.93
CA LEU A 297 -13.45 -5.44 -11.22
C LEU A 297 -13.83 -6.67 -12.05
N PHE A 298 -14.10 -6.47 -13.35
CA PHE A 298 -14.40 -7.52 -14.33
C PHE A 298 -13.38 -7.60 -15.50
N GLY A 299 -12.23 -6.93 -15.34
CA GLY A 299 -11.09 -6.98 -16.26
C GLY A 299 -9.76 -6.62 -15.59
N ASP A 300 -8.64 -6.79 -16.30
CA ASP A 300 -7.29 -6.52 -15.80
C ASP A 300 -7.10 -5.04 -15.39
N ILE A 301 -6.40 -4.78 -14.28
CA ILE A 301 -6.03 -3.42 -13.82
C ILE A 301 -4.52 -3.27 -13.67
N LYS A 302 -4.01 -2.05 -13.84
CA LYS A 302 -2.58 -1.72 -13.67
C LYS A 302 -2.35 -1.10 -12.29
N VAL A 303 -1.29 -1.52 -11.59
CA VAL A 303 -0.88 -0.93 -10.31
C VAL A 303 0.64 -0.77 -10.18
N GLY A 304 1.04 0.13 -9.29
CA GLY A 304 2.43 0.41 -8.90
C GLY A 304 2.49 1.50 -7.83
N GLY A 305 3.69 2.02 -7.54
CA GLY A 305 3.91 3.18 -6.67
C GLY A 305 3.36 3.03 -5.25
N GLY A 306 2.88 4.12 -4.65
CA GLY A 306 2.44 4.21 -3.23
C GLY A 306 0.99 3.82 -2.93
N ILE A 307 0.33 2.98 -3.75
CA ILE A 307 -1.11 2.71 -3.63
C ILE A 307 -1.49 1.99 -2.33
N GLN A 308 -2.45 2.54 -1.59
CA GLN A 308 -3.01 1.95 -0.36
C GLN A 308 -4.51 1.64 -0.52
N ILE A 309 -4.91 0.38 -0.36
CA ILE A 309 -6.31 -0.11 -0.49
C ILE A 309 -6.62 -0.98 0.74
N ALA A 310 -7.10 -0.35 1.82
CA ALA A 310 -7.27 -0.98 3.13
C ALA A 310 -8.43 -0.39 3.95
N GLY A 311 -9.03 -1.20 4.82
CA GLY A 311 -10.11 -0.75 5.72
C GLY A 311 -11.45 -0.49 5.02
N ASN A 312 -11.73 -1.12 3.89
CA ASN A 312 -13.01 -1.06 3.19
C ASN A 312 -13.84 -2.33 3.50
N THR A 313 -15.18 -2.23 3.49
CA THR A 313 -16.06 -3.29 4.04
C THR A 313 -17.32 -3.55 3.20
N LYS A 314 -18.03 -4.63 3.53
CA LYS A 314 -19.46 -4.77 3.22
C LYS A 314 -20.30 -3.91 4.18
N PRO A 315 -21.56 -3.59 3.87
CA PRO A 315 -22.50 -2.97 4.82
C PRO A 315 -22.71 -3.76 6.12
N SER A 316 -22.35 -5.06 6.13
CA SER A 316 -22.29 -5.91 7.32
C SER A 316 -21.06 -5.67 8.22
N GLY A 317 -20.17 -4.74 7.87
CA GLY A 317 -18.89 -4.50 8.56
C GLY A 317 -17.78 -5.52 8.21
N THR A 318 -18.08 -6.58 7.46
CA THR A 318 -17.11 -7.60 7.02
C THR A 318 -16.08 -6.98 6.08
N ALA A 319 -14.79 -7.32 6.21
CA ALA A 319 -13.74 -6.84 5.32
C ALA A 319 -14.05 -7.10 3.83
N SER A 320 -13.79 -6.11 2.97
CA SER A 320 -13.94 -6.21 1.52
C SER A 320 -13.19 -5.06 0.84
N ASN A 321 -11.90 -5.28 0.57
CA ASN A 321 -11.02 -4.29 -0.05
C ASN A 321 -11.15 -4.31 -1.59
N ALA A 322 -10.17 -4.83 -2.33
CA ALA A 322 -10.37 -5.12 -3.75
C ALA A 322 -11.04 -6.50 -3.95
N LEU A 323 -12.04 -6.57 -4.83
CA LEU A 323 -12.68 -7.81 -5.29
C LEU A 323 -12.44 -8.00 -6.78
N ILE A 324 -11.71 -9.05 -7.13
CA ILE A 324 -11.35 -9.40 -8.50
C ILE A 324 -12.27 -10.54 -8.99
N ILE A 325 -12.88 -10.37 -10.17
CA ILE A 325 -13.87 -11.29 -10.75
C ILE A 325 -13.42 -11.74 -12.15
N ASN A 326 -13.84 -12.93 -12.60
CA ASN A 326 -13.68 -13.45 -13.98
C ASN A 326 -12.23 -13.49 -14.53
N SER A 327 -11.32 -14.23 -13.89
CA SER A 327 -9.94 -14.44 -14.37
C SER A 327 -9.08 -13.18 -14.57
N SER A 328 -9.56 -12.03 -14.06
CA SER A 328 -8.92 -10.73 -14.19
C SER A 328 -7.63 -10.63 -13.37
N LYS A 329 -6.69 -9.79 -13.83
CA LYS A 329 -5.33 -9.70 -13.28
C LYS A 329 -5.02 -8.34 -12.69
N LEU A 330 -4.28 -8.38 -11.59
CA LEU A 330 -3.51 -7.26 -11.09
C LEU A 330 -2.19 -7.19 -11.88
N LEU A 331 -1.99 -6.20 -12.76
CA LEU A 331 -0.79 -6.03 -13.59
C LEU A 331 0.16 -5.04 -12.93
N LEU A 332 1.38 -5.48 -12.62
CA LEU A 332 2.43 -4.64 -12.04
C LEU A 332 3.15 -3.87 -13.14
N THR A 333 2.87 -2.56 -13.27
CA THR A 333 3.47 -1.70 -14.31
C THR A 333 4.67 -0.91 -13.81
N GLU A 334 4.73 -0.60 -12.53
CA GLU A 334 5.84 0.09 -11.86
C GLU A 334 6.11 -0.59 -10.51
N PRO A 335 7.34 -0.51 -9.93
CA PRO A 335 7.61 -1.00 -8.59
C PRO A 335 6.72 -0.36 -7.52
N PHE A 336 6.45 -1.08 -6.43
CA PHE A 336 5.74 -0.51 -5.28
C PHE A 336 6.67 0.31 -4.39
N GLU A 337 6.14 1.41 -3.84
CA GLU A 337 6.82 2.24 -2.85
C GLU A 337 6.75 1.63 -1.44
N THR A 338 7.43 2.27 -0.49
CA THR A 338 7.71 1.73 0.84
C THR A 338 6.51 1.57 1.77
N ASP A 339 5.35 2.10 1.43
CA ASP A 339 4.12 2.15 2.23
C ASP A 339 2.88 1.65 1.45
N ALA A 340 3.07 1.14 0.23
CA ALA A 340 2.01 0.52 -0.55
C ALA A 340 1.43 -0.72 0.16
N ALA A 341 0.11 -0.87 0.10
CA ALA A 341 -0.61 -1.97 0.76
C ALA A 341 -1.95 -2.25 0.06
N ILE A 342 -2.18 -3.48 -0.40
CA ILE A 342 -3.42 -3.85 -1.09
C ILE A 342 -4.06 -5.06 -0.41
N GLY A 343 -5.23 -4.85 0.21
CA GLY A 343 -6.11 -5.94 0.64
C GLY A 343 -6.92 -6.49 -0.53
N ILE A 344 -6.95 -7.81 -0.70
CA ILE A 344 -7.63 -8.50 -1.81
C ILE A 344 -8.51 -9.64 -1.29
N GLY A 345 -9.76 -9.66 -1.72
CA GLY A 345 -10.70 -10.79 -1.62
C GLY A 345 -11.06 -11.31 -3.01
N VAL A 346 -11.54 -12.55 -3.09
CA VAL A 346 -11.63 -13.29 -4.37
C VAL A 346 -12.93 -14.08 -4.42
N HIS A 347 -13.75 -13.86 -5.45
CA HIS A 347 -15.05 -14.51 -5.56
C HIS A 347 -14.95 -15.97 -6.05
N SER A 348 -15.81 -16.84 -5.52
CA SER A 348 -15.93 -18.23 -5.95
C SER A 348 -16.31 -18.33 -7.43
N GLY A 349 -15.49 -19.02 -8.23
CA GLY A 349 -15.74 -19.23 -9.66
C GLY A 349 -14.47 -19.27 -10.53
N ILE A 350 -13.32 -18.85 -10.01
CA ILE A 350 -12.05 -18.96 -10.72
C ILE A 350 -11.50 -20.38 -10.57
N GLY A 351 -11.24 -21.06 -11.70
CA GLY A 351 -10.70 -22.42 -11.72
C GLY A 351 -9.20 -22.49 -11.39
N GLU A 352 -8.73 -23.72 -11.11
CA GLU A 352 -7.31 -24.01 -10.84
C GLU A 352 -6.38 -23.45 -11.92
N GLY A 353 -5.28 -22.79 -11.51
CA GLY A 353 -4.25 -22.26 -12.42
C GLY A 353 -4.45 -20.83 -12.92
N SER A 354 -5.26 -20.02 -12.24
CA SER A 354 -5.62 -18.64 -12.64
C SER A 354 -4.57 -17.58 -12.23
N VAL A 355 -3.58 -17.37 -13.11
CA VAL A 355 -2.44 -16.45 -12.88
C VAL A 355 -2.82 -14.97 -12.93
N ALA A 356 -2.36 -14.20 -11.94
CA ALA A 356 -2.31 -12.73 -11.96
C ALA A 356 -0.86 -12.21 -11.90
N ALA A 357 -0.70 -10.93 -12.27
CA ALA A 357 0.54 -10.20 -12.56
C ALA A 357 1.48 -10.80 -13.60
N GLN A 358 2.21 -9.89 -14.26
CA GLN A 358 3.38 -10.16 -15.08
C GLN A 358 4.21 -8.87 -15.05
N ALA A 359 5.02 -8.69 -14.01
CA ALA A 359 5.86 -7.51 -13.89
C ALA A 359 6.99 -7.52 -14.93
N ALA A 360 7.55 -6.33 -15.17
CA ALA A 360 8.83 -6.19 -15.86
C ALA A 360 9.99 -6.85 -15.07
N GLN A 361 11.14 -6.97 -15.70
CA GLN A 361 12.10 -8.05 -15.43
C GLN A 361 13.03 -7.82 -14.23
N GLU A 362 13.09 -6.61 -13.66
CA GLU A 362 14.11 -6.20 -12.69
C GLU A 362 13.47 -5.43 -11.48
N ASP A 363 14.21 -5.29 -10.38
CA ASP A 363 13.84 -4.53 -9.16
C ASP A 363 12.63 -4.97 -8.30
N LEU A 364 12.40 -6.28 -8.16
CA LEU A 364 11.52 -6.84 -7.11
C LEU A 364 12.28 -7.57 -5.99
N ALA A 365 13.41 -7.03 -5.56
CA ALA A 365 14.15 -7.44 -4.35
C ALA A 365 13.73 -6.58 -3.13
N ILE A 366 12.43 -6.44 -2.90
CA ILE A 366 11.88 -5.50 -1.91
C ILE A 366 12.19 -5.97 -0.48
N GLN A 367 12.74 -5.05 0.32
CA GLN A 367 13.22 -5.29 1.68
C GLN A 367 12.07 -5.47 2.68
N GLY A 368 11.45 -6.66 2.66
CA GLY A 368 10.54 -7.15 3.70
C GLY A 368 9.22 -6.38 3.82
N LYS A 369 8.44 -6.30 2.74
CA LYS A 369 7.13 -5.63 2.71
C LYS A 369 6.04 -6.55 2.18
N VAL A 370 4.83 -6.38 2.71
CA VAL A 370 3.86 -7.47 2.84
C VAL A 370 2.62 -7.21 1.99
N PHE A 371 2.32 -8.12 1.06
CA PHE A 371 1.01 -8.24 0.46
C PHE A 371 0.05 -8.84 1.49
N LEU A 372 -0.76 -8.00 2.14
CA LEU A 372 -1.69 -8.42 3.18
C LEU A 372 -3.01 -8.91 2.56
N SER A 373 -3.16 -10.23 2.40
CA SER A 373 -4.47 -10.86 2.16
C SER A 373 -5.39 -10.64 3.36
N SER A 374 -6.21 -9.60 3.29
CA SER A 374 -7.11 -9.16 4.38
C SER A 374 -8.35 -10.06 4.50
N GLU A 375 -8.11 -11.29 4.96
CA GLU A 375 -9.06 -12.31 5.43
C GLU A 375 -9.80 -13.21 4.40
N ASN A 376 -9.65 -14.52 4.62
CA ASN A 376 -10.72 -15.55 4.66
C ASN A 376 -11.50 -16.03 3.41
N ASP A 377 -11.22 -15.61 2.17
CA ASP A 377 -11.87 -16.24 0.98
C ASP A 377 -11.25 -17.59 0.51
N GLY A 378 -10.20 -18.08 1.17
CA GLY A 378 -9.63 -19.42 0.91
C GLY A 378 -8.63 -19.50 -0.26
N PHE A 379 -7.91 -18.42 -0.53
CA PHE A 379 -6.86 -18.34 -1.56
C PHE A 379 -5.49 -17.96 -0.95
N SER A 380 -4.44 -18.62 -1.42
CA SER A 380 -3.04 -18.21 -1.26
C SER A 380 -2.70 -17.12 -2.25
N LEU A 381 -1.77 -16.24 -1.87
CA LEU A 381 -1.00 -15.42 -2.81
C LEU A 381 0.40 -16.00 -2.92
N MET A 382 0.88 -16.27 -4.13
CA MET A 382 2.21 -16.81 -4.36
C MET A 382 2.97 -16.07 -5.47
N ARG A 383 4.23 -15.76 -5.21
CA ARG A 383 5.14 -15.19 -6.20
C ARG A 383 5.66 -16.28 -7.14
N SER A 384 5.58 -16.03 -8.44
CA SER A 384 6.17 -16.87 -9.49
C SER A 384 7.00 -16.00 -10.43
N GLY A 385 8.28 -15.81 -10.11
CA GLY A 385 9.17 -14.88 -10.82
C GLY A 385 8.69 -13.43 -10.70
N THR A 386 8.13 -12.90 -11.79
CA THR A 386 7.51 -11.56 -11.88
C THR A 386 5.98 -11.57 -11.69
N GLN A 387 5.39 -12.73 -11.40
CA GLN A 387 3.94 -12.93 -11.29
C GLN A 387 3.48 -13.08 -9.82
N LEU A 388 2.21 -12.78 -9.56
CA LEU A 388 1.52 -12.84 -8.28
C LEU A 388 0.27 -13.71 -8.48
N LEU A 389 0.45 -15.02 -8.47
CA LEU A 389 -0.59 -16.01 -8.72
C LEU A 389 -1.44 -16.21 -7.46
N PHE A 390 -2.76 -16.26 -7.63
CA PHE A 390 -3.70 -16.69 -6.58
C PHE A 390 -3.99 -18.18 -6.74
N THR A 391 -3.88 -18.98 -5.68
CA THR A 391 -4.25 -20.41 -5.71
C THR A 391 -5.30 -20.73 -4.67
N GLN A 392 -6.38 -21.38 -5.10
CA GLN A 392 -7.49 -21.78 -4.23
C GLN A 392 -7.12 -22.99 -3.36
N GLY A 393 -7.59 -23.03 -2.12
CA GLY A 393 -7.62 -24.25 -1.30
C GLY A 393 -6.46 -24.43 -0.30
N GLN A 394 -5.44 -23.58 -0.33
CA GLN A 394 -4.44 -23.44 0.74
C GLN A 394 -4.27 -21.95 1.09
N LYS A 395 -3.74 -21.65 2.28
CA LYS A 395 -3.22 -20.33 2.62
C LYS A 395 -1.69 -20.34 2.51
N SER A 396 -1.11 -19.18 2.20
CA SER A 396 0.33 -18.95 2.11
C SER A 396 0.77 -17.78 2.99
N TYR A 397 1.99 -17.86 3.50
CA TYR A 397 2.61 -16.86 4.36
C TYR A 397 4.05 -16.56 3.91
N THR A 398 4.58 -15.42 4.38
CA THR A 398 5.95 -14.97 4.15
C THR A 398 6.62 -14.70 5.49
N VAL A 399 7.86 -15.17 5.64
CA VAL A 399 8.70 -14.93 6.82
C VAL A 399 9.89 -14.04 6.46
N LEU A 400 10.05 -12.98 7.22
CA LEU A 400 11.09 -11.98 7.07
C LEU A 400 12.14 -12.13 8.18
N PHE A 401 13.40 -11.83 7.87
CA PHE A 401 14.52 -12.03 8.78
C PHE A 401 15.23 -10.72 9.09
N ASN A 402 14.87 -10.10 10.22
CA ASN A 402 15.59 -8.94 10.75
C ASN A 402 16.85 -9.40 11.49
N ALA A 403 17.98 -9.41 10.77
CA ALA A 403 19.28 -9.81 11.30
C ALA A 403 19.83 -8.88 12.41
N ASN A 404 19.14 -7.81 12.83
CA ASN A 404 19.52 -6.90 13.92
C ASN A 404 20.99 -6.44 13.83
N GLY A 405 21.41 -6.01 12.63
CA GLY A 405 22.76 -5.56 12.33
C GLY A 405 23.78 -6.67 12.01
N GLY A 406 23.34 -7.91 11.81
CA GLY A 406 24.12 -8.94 11.14
C GLY A 406 23.94 -8.93 9.60
N SER A 407 24.55 -9.90 8.92
CA SER A 407 24.41 -10.11 7.47
C SER A 407 22.97 -10.31 7.04
N ALA A 408 22.57 -9.73 5.92
CA ALA A 408 21.23 -9.89 5.35
C ALA A 408 20.90 -11.35 5.03
N ILE A 409 19.65 -11.73 5.30
CA ILE A 409 19.06 -13.05 4.98
C ILE A 409 17.85 -12.79 4.07
N SER A 410 17.73 -13.57 3.00
CA SER A 410 16.58 -13.45 2.07
C SER A 410 15.27 -13.84 2.77
N PRO A 411 14.14 -13.17 2.46
CA PRO A 411 12.81 -13.65 2.84
C PRO A 411 12.57 -15.11 2.41
N VAL A 412 11.76 -15.82 3.19
CA VAL A 412 11.17 -17.10 2.75
C VAL A 412 9.70 -16.84 2.43
N GLU A 413 9.42 -16.81 1.12
CA GLU A 413 8.10 -16.54 0.54
C GLU A 413 7.33 -17.85 0.26
N ASN A 414 6.03 -17.75 -0.03
CA ASN A 414 5.17 -18.86 -0.50
C ASN A 414 5.04 -20.07 0.47
N LEU A 415 5.23 -19.88 1.78
CA LEU A 415 5.12 -20.95 2.78
C LEU A 415 3.65 -21.36 2.98
N VAL A 416 3.32 -22.62 2.73
CA VAL A 416 1.97 -23.15 3.02
C VAL A 416 1.69 -23.07 4.52
N GLU A 417 0.45 -22.76 4.89
CA GLU A 417 0.01 -22.75 6.30
C GLU A 417 0.42 -24.03 7.06
N ASN A 418 1.04 -23.84 8.22
CA ASN A 418 1.68 -24.85 9.06
C ASN A 418 3.00 -25.45 8.55
N SER A 419 3.66 -24.84 7.56
CA SER A 419 5.05 -25.20 7.21
C SER A 419 6.01 -24.94 8.38
N LEU A 420 7.02 -25.81 8.52
CA LEU A 420 8.24 -25.51 9.27
C LEU A 420 9.19 -24.66 8.41
N LEU A 421 10.13 -23.98 9.07
CA LEU A 421 11.20 -23.23 8.42
C LEU A 421 12.53 -24.02 8.50
N THR A 422 13.41 -23.81 7.52
CA THR A 422 14.83 -24.18 7.67
C THR A 422 15.58 -23.02 8.32
N GLU A 423 16.35 -23.26 9.38
CA GLU A 423 17.13 -22.19 10.01
C GLU A 423 18.20 -21.64 9.05
N SER A 424 18.32 -20.31 9.02
CA SER A 424 19.40 -19.60 8.33
C SER A 424 20.21 -18.83 9.37
N THR A 425 21.53 -19.03 9.41
CA THR A 425 22.43 -18.45 10.41
C THR A 425 23.13 -17.20 9.86
N PRO A 426 22.75 -15.98 10.31
CA PRO A 426 23.45 -14.76 9.92
C PRO A 426 24.81 -14.66 10.63
N THR A 427 25.66 -13.74 10.16
CA THR A 427 26.96 -13.43 10.78
C THR A 427 27.02 -11.98 11.23
N LYS A 428 27.76 -11.69 12.32
CA LYS A 428 27.94 -10.33 12.86
C LYS A 428 29.28 -10.24 13.57
N ASN A 429 30.13 -9.29 13.16
CA ASN A 429 31.50 -9.18 13.68
C ASN A 429 31.49 -8.94 15.20
N ASN A 430 32.24 -9.76 15.94
CA ASN A 430 32.36 -9.75 17.41
C ASN A 430 31.05 -10.09 18.17
N PHE A 431 30.13 -10.85 17.57
CA PHE A 431 28.96 -11.42 18.27
C PHE A 431 28.78 -12.90 17.92
N ARG A 432 28.29 -13.69 18.89
CA ARG A 432 27.71 -15.01 18.68
C ARG A 432 26.22 -14.85 18.34
N PHE A 433 25.73 -15.65 17.39
CA PHE A 433 24.30 -15.75 17.09
C PHE A 433 23.61 -16.69 18.09
N ASP A 434 22.50 -16.26 18.70
CA ASP A 434 21.77 -17.02 19.73
C ASP A 434 20.35 -17.46 19.30
N GLY A 435 20.13 -17.52 17.98
CA GLY A 435 18.83 -17.92 17.41
C GLY A 435 17.91 -16.76 17.06
N TRP A 436 16.75 -17.13 16.52
CA TRP A 436 15.69 -16.24 16.03
C TRP A 436 14.54 -16.11 17.04
N TYR A 437 13.91 -14.93 17.08
CA TYR A 437 12.85 -14.59 18.03
C TYR A 437 11.65 -13.96 17.30
N ARG A 438 10.43 -14.22 17.77
CA ARG A 438 9.16 -13.74 17.19
C ARG A 438 8.91 -12.25 17.39
N ASP A 439 9.57 -11.65 18.40
CA ASP A 439 9.35 -10.28 18.84
C ASP A 439 10.63 -9.45 18.80
N ALA A 440 10.49 -8.15 18.51
CA ALA A 440 11.61 -7.21 18.50
C ALA A 440 12.25 -6.99 19.89
N ALA A 441 11.60 -7.40 20.98
CA ALA A 441 12.16 -7.36 22.34
C ALA A 441 12.94 -8.65 22.72
N LEU A 442 13.03 -9.63 21.81
CA LEU A 442 13.81 -10.86 21.95
C LEU A 442 13.42 -11.72 23.19
N THR A 443 12.11 -11.80 23.45
CA THR A 443 11.52 -12.52 24.59
C THR A 443 10.90 -13.87 24.23
N GLN A 444 10.43 -14.05 22.99
CA GLN A 444 9.80 -15.28 22.48
C GLN A 444 10.71 -15.94 21.42
N PRO A 445 11.53 -16.95 21.77
CA PRO A 445 12.33 -17.66 20.79
C PRO A 445 11.46 -18.41 19.78
N TRP A 446 11.93 -18.52 18.53
CA TRP A 446 11.35 -19.36 17.49
C TRP A 446 12.09 -20.69 17.43
N ASN A 447 11.36 -21.80 17.44
CA ASN A 447 11.93 -23.15 17.37
C ASN A 447 11.73 -23.81 16.00
N PHE A 448 12.75 -23.85 15.14
CA PHE A 448 12.66 -24.38 13.77
C PHE A 448 12.20 -25.85 13.68
N ASP A 449 12.38 -26.66 14.72
CA ASP A 449 11.94 -28.07 14.73
C ASP A 449 10.43 -28.25 14.98
N THR A 450 9.75 -27.24 15.56
CA THR A 450 8.36 -27.40 16.05
C THR A 450 7.44 -26.22 15.78
N ASP A 451 7.96 -25.01 15.63
CA ASP A 451 7.18 -23.81 15.37
C ASP A 451 6.73 -23.76 13.91
N GLN A 452 5.41 -23.62 13.74
CA GLN A 452 4.74 -23.63 12.46
C GLN A 452 4.33 -22.23 12.02
N VAL A 453 4.50 -21.93 10.73
CA VAL A 453 4.13 -20.62 10.16
C VAL A 453 2.62 -20.57 9.94
N GLN A 454 1.95 -19.73 10.74
CA GLN A 454 0.48 -19.59 10.79
C GLN A 454 0.01 -18.17 10.44
N GLU A 455 0.93 -17.23 10.19
CA GLU A 455 0.68 -15.87 9.74
C GLU A 455 1.96 -15.28 9.09
N ASN A 456 1.85 -14.11 8.46
CA ASN A 456 3.01 -13.34 8.01
C ASN A 456 3.76 -12.76 9.21
N MET A 457 5.07 -12.98 9.31
CA MET A 457 5.84 -12.64 10.51
C MET A 457 7.29 -12.19 10.23
N ILE A 458 7.87 -11.50 11.21
CA ILE A 458 9.28 -11.09 11.20
C ILE A 458 9.99 -11.82 12.34
N LEU A 459 11.04 -12.56 11.99
CA LEU A 459 11.96 -13.14 12.96
C LEU A 459 13.14 -12.19 13.19
N HIS A 460 13.49 -11.99 14.46
CA HIS A 460 14.52 -11.07 14.93
C HIS A 460 15.72 -11.83 15.48
N ALA A 461 16.93 -11.52 15.01
CA ALA A 461 18.16 -12.19 15.42
C ALA A 461 18.63 -11.74 16.81
N LYS A 462 18.95 -12.69 17.69
CA LYS A 462 19.60 -12.42 18.98
C LYS A 462 21.11 -12.61 18.89
N TRP A 463 21.83 -11.75 19.61
CA TRP A 463 23.28 -11.62 19.51
C TRP A 463 23.93 -11.41 20.89
N THR A 464 24.81 -12.30 21.29
CA THR A 464 25.64 -12.17 22.49
C THR A 464 27.01 -11.62 22.10
N PRO A 465 27.51 -10.54 22.74
CA PRO A 465 28.85 -10.01 22.45
C PRO A 465 29.95 -11.06 22.66
N ILE A 466 30.99 -11.04 21.83
CA ILE A 466 32.21 -11.79 22.08
C ILE A 466 33.19 -10.87 22.82
N ARG A 467 33.60 -11.31 24.01
CA ARG A 467 34.53 -10.62 24.91
C ARG A 467 35.96 -11.09 24.68
N THR A 468 36.90 -10.21 24.99
CA THR A 468 38.34 -10.48 24.99
C THR A 468 38.83 -10.71 26.41
N VAL A 469 39.58 -11.79 26.62
CA VAL A 469 40.25 -12.07 27.89
C VAL A 469 41.77 -11.98 27.72
N ILE A 470 42.41 -11.09 28.48
CA ILE A 470 43.86 -10.83 28.46
C ILE A 470 44.48 -11.48 29.70
N PHE A 471 45.59 -12.20 29.52
CA PHE A 471 46.30 -12.89 30.60
C PHE A 471 47.66 -12.24 30.86
N HIS A 472 47.83 -11.61 32.02
CA HIS A 472 49.11 -11.12 32.51
C HIS A 472 49.78 -12.17 33.42
N SER A 473 50.79 -12.86 32.87
CA SER A 473 51.53 -13.92 33.56
C SER A 473 52.41 -13.44 34.74
N ASN A 474 52.48 -12.12 35.00
CA ASN A 474 53.22 -11.52 36.12
C ASN A 474 54.64 -12.10 36.30
N GLY A 475 55.39 -12.17 35.19
CA GLY A 475 56.77 -12.68 35.17
C GLY A 475 56.90 -14.20 34.95
N GLY A 476 55.80 -14.93 34.75
CA GLY A 476 55.83 -16.29 34.22
C GLY A 476 55.71 -16.36 32.69
N SER A 477 55.67 -17.57 32.15
CA SER A 477 55.55 -17.85 30.71
C SER A 477 54.34 -17.14 30.05
N PRO A 478 54.44 -16.73 28.77
CA PRO A 478 53.33 -16.06 28.08
C PRO A 478 52.08 -16.95 27.96
N VAL A 479 50.91 -16.32 28.05
CA VAL A 479 49.60 -16.97 27.86
C VAL A 479 48.82 -16.16 26.81
N GLN A 480 48.27 -16.84 25.81
CA GLN A 480 47.55 -16.18 24.72
C GLN A 480 46.19 -15.66 25.18
N SER A 481 45.78 -14.49 24.69
CA SER A 481 44.44 -13.94 24.91
C SER A 481 43.35 -14.83 24.31
N ALA A 482 42.23 -14.99 25.03
CA ALA A 482 41.07 -15.76 24.58
C ALA A 482 39.94 -14.85 24.09
N SER A 483 39.04 -15.41 23.28
CA SER A 483 37.76 -14.80 22.92
C SER A 483 36.62 -15.76 23.25
N VAL A 484 35.58 -15.27 23.89
CA VAL A 484 34.47 -16.08 24.46
C VAL A 484 33.21 -15.21 24.54
N ALA A 485 32.01 -15.79 24.50
CA ALA A 485 30.78 -14.99 24.54
C ALA A 485 30.47 -14.47 25.95
N ASP A 486 29.81 -13.32 26.03
CA ASP A 486 29.32 -12.72 27.28
C ASP A 486 28.37 -13.70 28.00
N GLY A 487 28.64 -13.99 29.28
CA GLY A 487 27.88 -14.97 30.07
C GLY A 487 28.27 -16.44 29.86
N ASP A 488 29.19 -16.78 28.94
CA ASP A 488 29.73 -18.14 28.84
C ASP A 488 30.79 -18.40 29.94
N LEU A 489 31.13 -19.67 30.14
CA LEU A 489 32.29 -20.08 30.93
C LEU A 489 33.59 -19.88 30.13
N LEU A 490 34.57 -19.22 30.75
CA LEU A 490 35.93 -19.13 30.20
C LEU A 490 36.65 -20.48 30.36
N ALA A 491 37.17 -21.05 29.26
CA ALA A 491 38.05 -22.21 29.33
C ALA A 491 39.36 -21.84 30.05
N ARG A 492 39.72 -22.57 31.10
CA ARG A 492 40.98 -22.34 31.84
C ARG A 492 42.18 -22.59 30.93
N PRO A 493 43.13 -21.64 30.80
CA PRO A 493 44.36 -21.86 30.04
C PRO A 493 45.27 -22.87 30.76
N VAL A 494 46.30 -23.37 30.07
CA VAL A 494 47.41 -24.06 30.74
C VAL A 494 48.06 -23.09 31.73
N ASP A 495 48.26 -23.55 32.97
CA ASP A 495 48.87 -22.73 34.02
C ASP A 495 50.30 -22.32 33.62
N PRO A 496 50.69 -21.04 33.77
CA PRO A 496 52.01 -20.57 33.40
C PRO A 496 53.08 -21.10 34.36
N THR A 497 54.34 -21.09 33.91
CA THR A 497 55.51 -21.45 34.73
C THR A 497 56.40 -20.24 35.04
N ARG A 498 57.10 -20.25 36.19
CA ARG A 498 58.03 -19.20 36.61
C ARG A 498 59.11 -19.81 37.53
N ASP A 499 60.37 -19.67 37.17
CA ASP A 499 61.48 -20.30 37.88
C ASP A 499 61.57 -19.86 39.35
N GLY A 500 61.60 -20.83 40.27
CA GLY A 500 61.60 -20.60 41.72
C GLY A 500 60.22 -20.33 42.34
N TYR A 501 59.13 -20.40 41.58
CA TYR A 501 57.76 -20.14 42.07
C TYR A 501 56.78 -21.24 41.69
N LEU A 502 55.82 -21.49 42.56
CA LEU A 502 54.61 -22.26 42.30
C LEU A 502 53.49 -21.30 41.88
N PHE A 503 52.72 -21.68 40.85
CA PHE A 503 51.54 -20.94 40.42
C PHE A 503 50.42 -21.03 41.47
N ALA A 504 49.83 -19.90 41.82
CA ALA A 504 48.84 -19.77 42.89
C ALA A 504 47.43 -19.38 42.41
N GLY A 505 47.20 -19.37 41.09
CA GLY A 505 45.90 -19.08 40.48
C GLY A 505 45.86 -17.76 39.69
N TRP A 506 44.72 -17.52 39.04
CA TRP A 506 44.41 -16.29 38.31
C TRP A 506 43.54 -15.36 39.17
N TYR A 507 43.76 -14.06 39.07
CA TYR A 507 43.09 -13.02 39.86
C TYR A 507 42.53 -11.92 38.94
N ARG A 508 41.42 -11.29 39.34
CA ARG A 508 40.74 -10.22 38.58
C ARG A 508 41.40 -8.84 38.73
N ASP A 509 42.33 -8.70 39.67
CA ASP A 509 43.01 -7.46 40.02
C ASP A 509 44.53 -7.63 40.12
N ALA A 510 45.28 -6.57 39.83
CA ALA A 510 46.74 -6.56 39.87
C ALA A 510 47.33 -6.69 41.29
N ASP A 511 46.54 -6.39 42.33
CA ASP A 511 46.93 -6.57 43.73
C ASP A 511 46.75 -8.04 44.22
N LEU A 512 46.22 -8.92 43.36
CA LEU A 512 46.00 -10.35 43.61
C LEU A 512 45.05 -10.64 44.80
N LYS A 513 44.00 -9.84 44.97
CA LYS A 513 43.03 -9.95 46.08
C LYS A 513 41.77 -10.73 45.74
N ILE A 514 41.36 -10.74 44.47
CA ILE A 514 40.10 -11.30 43.99
C ILE A 514 40.40 -12.47 43.05
N PRO A 515 40.38 -13.73 43.52
CA PRO A 515 40.62 -14.88 42.63
C PRO A 515 39.54 -15.00 41.55
N PHE A 516 39.93 -15.49 40.37
CA PHE A 516 39.01 -15.78 39.28
C PHE A 516 38.59 -17.26 39.29
N ASP A 517 37.28 -17.49 39.35
CA ASP A 517 36.68 -18.81 39.27
C ASP A 517 36.22 -19.12 37.84
N PHE A 518 36.85 -20.10 37.20
CA PHE A 518 36.52 -20.56 35.85
C PHE A 518 35.23 -21.41 35.79
N SER A 519 34.62 -21.75 36.92
CA SER A 519 33.31 -22.42 36.99
C SER A 519 32.13 -21.45 36.92
N GLN A 520 32.38 -20.14 36.99
CA GLN A 520 31.35 -19.10 36.93
C GLN A 520 31.32 -18.41 35.56
N PRO A 521 30.13 -17.96 35.10
CA PRO A 521 30.03 -17.12 33.92
C PRO A 521 30.73 -15.77 34.15
N HIS A 522 31.04 -15.07 33.06
CA HIS A 522 31.75 -13.80 33.11
C HIS A 522 31.10 -12.76 32.20
N GLU A 523 31.21 -11.49 32.58
CA GLU A 523 30.62 -10.36 31.86
C GLU A 523 31.71 -9.34 31.53
N GLY A 524 31.65 -8.79 30.32
CA GLY A 524 32.60 -7.77 29.84
C GLY A 524 33.97 -8.33 29.43
N ASP A 525 34.82 -7.45 28.91
CA ASP A 525 36.22 -7.78 28.63
C ASP A 525 37.00 -7.87 29.95
N ILE A 526 37.86 -8.88 30.10
CA ILE A 526 38.51 -9.20 31.38
C ILE A 526 40.03 -9.25 31.23
N THR A 527 40.74 -8.71 32.22
CA THR A 527 42.19 -8.90 32.37
C THR A 527 42.45 -9.74 33.62
N LEU A 528 43.20 -10.83 33.48
CA LEU A 528 43.53 -11.77 34.55
C LEU A 528 45.02 -11.76 34.86
N TYR A 529 45.34 -11.75 36.15
CA TYR A 529 46.69 -11.61 36.70
C TYR A 529 47.14 -12.90 37.38
N ALA A 530 48.33 -13.39 37.06
CA ALA A 530 48.87 -14.61 37.67
C ALA A 530 49.40 -14.33 39.09
N GLY A 531 48.95 -15.12 40.06
CA GLY A 531 49.50 -15.17 41.41
C GLY A 531 50.60 -16.22 41.54
N TRP A 532 51.59 -15.94 42.39
CA TRP A 532 52.79 -16.75 42.57
C TRP A 532 53.16 -16.91 44.04
N LYS A 533 53.71 -18.07 44.41
CA LYS A 533 54.28 -18.34 45.74
C LYS A 533 55.68 -18.91 45.58
N GLU A 534 56.65 -18.44 46.36
CA GLU A 534 58.02 -18.96 46.32
C GLU A 534 58.07 -20.47 46.62
N ALA A 535 58.82 -21.22 45.83
CA ALA A 535 59.07 -22.63 46.05
C ALA A 535 60.13 -22.80 47.14
N SER A 536 59.72 -23.12 48.36
CA SER A 536 60.62 -23.27 49.51
C SER A 536 61.66 -24.38 49.26
N SER A 537 62.93 -23.99 49.19
CA SER A 537 64.05 -24.90 48.92
C SER A 537 64.31 -25.85 50.08
N VAL A 538 63.87 -27.10 49.95
CA VAL A 538 64.37 -28.19 50.80
C VAL A 538 65.71 -28.64 50.21
N ALA A 539 66.81 -28.34 50.90
CA ALA A 539 68.11 -28.89 50.56
C ALA A 539 68.11 -30.41 50.78
N GLY A 540 68.67 -31.17 49.86
CA GLY A 540 68.66 -32.64 49.90
C GLY A 540 69.92 -33.25 50.53
N ASP A 541 69.85 -34.56 50.77
CA ASP A 541 70.99 -35.45 51.00
C ASP A 541 71.13 -36.44 49.81
N PRO A 542 72.34 -36.85 49.38
CA PRO A 542 72.56 -37.59 48.12
C PRO A 542 73.00 -39.07 48.27
N ILE A 543 73.04 -39.76 47.11
CA ILE A 543 73.70 -41.05 46.76
C ILE A 543 73.24 -42.35 47.48
N PRO A 544 73.42 -43.56 46.89
CA PRO A 544 74.21 -43.89 45.67
C PRO A 544 73.45 -44.54 44.50
N GLU A 545 74.14 -44.61 43.36
CA GLU A 545 73.82 -45.44 42.18
C GLU A 545 74.48 -46.83 42.30
N ASP A 546 73.87 -47.86 41.71
CA ASP A 546 74.51 -48.88 40.85
C ASP A 546 73.39 -49.66 40.08
N PRO A 547 73.69 -50.50 39.06
CA PRO A 547 72.75 -50.77 37.97
C PRO A 547 72.36 -52.27 37.83
N ASP A 548 72.09 -52.69 36.59
CA ASP A 548 71.92 -54.06 36.06
C ASP A 548 70.49 -54.64 36.00
N SER A 549 70.32 -55.58 35.06
CA SER A 549 69.09 -56.21 34.54
C SER A 549 68.11 -55.28 33.79
N GLY A 550 67.53 -55.68 32.65
CA GLY A 550 67.73 -56.90 31.87
C GLY A 550 66.42 -57.52 31.38
N ASP A 551 66.25 -57.57 30.06
CA ASP A 551 65.35 -58.43 29.27
C ASP A 551 63.82 -58.50 29.55
N ILE A 552 63.10 -58.07 28.50
CA ILE A 552 61.74 -58.47 28.03
C ILE A 552 61.65 -60.00 27.69
N PRO A 553 60.48 -60.66 27.44
CA PRO A 553 59.14 -60.13 27.08
C PRO A 553 57.84 -60.87 27.60
N LYS A 554 56.67 -60.27 27.32
CA LYS A 554 55.34 -60.84 26.91
C LYS A 554 54.80 -62.20 27.43
N THR A 555 53.58 -62.18 27.99
CA THR A 555 52.24 -62.65 27.44
C THR A 555 51.14 -62.28 28.47
N GLY A 556 49.81 -62.22 28.24
CA GLY A 556 48.89 -62.78 27.24
C GLY A 556 48.23 -64.09 27.73
N ASP A 557 46.91 -64.33 27.73
CA ASP A 557 45.66 -63.52 27.61
C ASP A 557 44.75 -63.94 28.81
N SER A 558 43.55 -63.45 29.17
CA SER A 558 42.32 -62.99 28.48
C SER A 558 41.38 -62.35 29.56
N GLN A 559 40.15 -61.85 29.36
CA GLN A 559 39.11 -62.03 28.34
C GLN A 559 38.58 -60.66 27.81
N GLN A 560 38.89 -60.37 26.54
CA GLN A 560 37.94 -60.21 25.41
C GLN A 560 36.52 -59.61 25.63
N PRO A 561 35.89 -58.93 24.62
CA PRO A 561 36.51 -58.04 23.62
C PRO A 561 35.63 -56.89 23.01
N PHE A 562 36.27 -56.11 22.12
CA PHE A 562 35.76 -55.30 20.98
C PHE A 562 34.78 -54.12 21.23
N LEU A 563 35.00 -52.88 20.72
CA LEU A 563 35.45 -52.35 19.40
C LEU A 563 34.33 -52.27 18.32
N TRP A 564 34.17 -51.16 17.57
CA TRP A 564 34.65 -49.77 17.73
C TRP A 564 33.84 -48.79 16.84
N ALA A 565 34.25 -47.52 16.81
CA ALA A 565 33.64 -46.47 15.99
C ALA A 565 33.82 -46.64 14.46
N ALA A 566 33.01 -45.94 13.68
CA ALA A 566 33.17 -45.77 12.23
C ALA A 566 33.14 -44.28 11.86
N LEU A 567 34.15 -43.85 11.09
CA LEU A 567 34.21 -42.55 10.43
C LEU A 567 34.72 -42.79 9.00
N SER A 568 33.92 -42.45 7.98
CA SER A 568 34.28 -42.74 6.59
C SER A 568 33.65 -41.77 5.60
N LEU A 569 34.51 -41.00 4.92
CA LEU A 569 34.26 -40.59 3.54
C LEU A 569 34.39 -41.83 2.64
N LEU A 570 33.67 -41.89 1.51
CA LEU A 570 34.28 -41.66 0.20
C LEU A 570 33.23 -41.52 -0.93
N ALA A 571 33.73 -41.34 -2.16
CA ALA A 571 32.99 -40.83 -3.32
C ALA A 571 32.52 -41.90 -4.34
N MET A 572 31.85 -41.40 -5.37
CA MET A 572 31.23 -42.08 -6.52
C MET A 572 32.05 -43.16 -7.25
N ALA A 573 31.38 -44.27 -7.62
CA ALA A 573 31.29 -44.85 -8.98
C ALA A 573 30.29 -46.03 -8.93
N ALA A 574 29.18 -46.13 -9.67
CA ALA A 574 28.86 -45.97 -11.11
C ALA A 574 28.91 -47.30 -11.90
N ALA A 575 27.84 -47.57 -12.66
CA ALA A 575 27.50 -48.81 -13.41
C ALA A 575 27.19 -50.07 -12.55
N GLY A 576 26.31 -51.00 -12.96
CA GLY A 576 25.39 -50.98 -14.11
C GLY A 576 24.61 -52.31 -14.30
N SER A 577 23.50 -52.28 -15.05
CA SER A 577 22.50 -53.37 -15.27
C SER A 577 21.75 -53.86 -14.00
N VAL A 578 20.41 -53.96 -13.91
CA VAL A 578 19.31 -54.39 -14.81
C VAL A 578 19.20 -55.92 -14.96
N VAL A 579 18.16 -56.52 -14.34
CA VAL A 579 17.14 -57.38 -15.01
C VAL A 579 15.92 -57.66 -14.08
N ARG A 580 14.75 -57.38 -14.65
CA ARG A 580 13.34 -57.74 -14.34
C ARG A 580 13.01 -58.93 -13.40
N SER A 581 12.05 -58.67 -12.50
CA SER A 581 10.64 -59.14 -12.58
C SER A 581 9.76 -58.12 -11.83
N ARG A 582 8.60 -57.60 -12.28
CA ARG A 582 7.37 -58.06 -12.97
C ARG A 582 6.40 -58.89 -12.11
N ILE A 583 5.09 -58.60 -12.32
CA ILE A 583 3.85 -59.25 -11.81
C ILE A 583 3.34 -58.65 -10.48
N LYS A 584 2.08 -58.21 -10.33
CA LYS A 584 0.97 -57.88 -11.29
C LYS A 584 -0.20 -57.24 -10.51
N GLU A 585 -0.93 -56.31 -11.14
CA GLU A 585 -2.41 -56.09 -11.06
C GLU A 585 -3.10 -55.92 -9.66
N ALA A 586 -4.33 -55.45 -9.50
CA ALA A 586 -5.34 -54.93 -10.45
C ALA A 586 -5.94 -53.62 -9.87
N HIS A 587 -6.41 -52.67 -10.69
CA HIS A 587 -7.84 -52.38 -10.93
C HIS A 587 -8.66 -52.07 -9.66
N ARG A 588 -9.41 -50.97 -9.63
CA ARG A 588 -10.21 -50.44 -10.75
C ARG A 588 -10.21 -48.92 -10.86
#